data_AF-A0A962U4V8-F1
#
_entry.id   AF-A0A962U4V8-F1
#
_cell.length_a   1.000
_cell.length_b   1.000
_cell.length_c   1.000
_cell.angle_alpha   90.00
_cell.angle_beta   90.00
_cell.angle_gamma   90.00
#
_symmetry.space_group_name_H-M   'P 1'
#
loop_
_entity.id
_entity.type
_entity.pdbx_description
1 polymer ?
#
loop_
_entity_poly.entity_id
_entity_poly.type
_entity_poly.pdbx_seq_one_letter_code
_entity_poly.pdbx_strand_id
1 'polypeptide(L)' 'MSKEKVINFRIDAHLKKQAKKLAEADGRSLSNWLTRLIEREVERAAKN' A
#
# COMPACT_ATOMS: atom_id res chain seq x y z
N MET A 1 -13.82 10.13 14.11
CA MET A 1 -12.71 9.39 13.44
C MET A 1 -11.68 10.41 13.03
N SER A 2 -10.50 10.35 13.65
CA SER A 2 -9.43 11.35 13.50
C SER A 2 -9.10 11.55 12.04
N LYS A 3 -9.13 12.82 11.59
CA LYS A 3 -8.87 13.29 10.21
C LYS A 3 -7.90 12.33 9.48
N GLU A 4 -8.44 11.50 8.59
CA GLU A 4 -7.63 10.59 7.78
C GLU A 4 -6.55 11.40 7.06
N LYS A 5 -5.30 11.10 7.36
CA LYS A 5 -4.16 11.76 6.71
C LYS A 5 -4.04 11.16 5.31
N VAL A 6 -4.66 11.82 4.33
CA VAL A 6 -4.59 11.42 2.92
C VAL A 6 -3.16 11.64 2.42
N ILE A 7 -2.54 10.58 1.89
CA ILE A 7 -1.24 10.65 1.21
C ILE A 7 -1.50 10.65 -0.29
N ASN A 8 -1.27 11.79 -0.93
CA ASN A 8 -1.30 11.91 -2.38
C ASN A 8 0.13 11.80 -2.92
N PHE A 9 0.40 10.79 -3.72
CA PHE A 9 1.68 10.61 -4.39
C PHE A 9 1.48 10.27 -5.87
N ARG A 10 2.44 10.68 -6.69
CA ARG A 10 2.45 10.33 -8.11
C ARG A 10 3.13 8.98 -8.26
N ILE A 11 2.51 8.12 -9.05
CA ILE A 11 3.01 6.78 -9.37
C ILE A 11 2.83 6.55 -10.86
N ASP A 12 3.74 5.80 -11.45
CA ASP A 12 3.60 5.34 -12.82
C ASP A 12 2.29 4.54 -13.01
N ALA A 13 1.65 4.73 -14.16
CA ALA A 13 0.36 4.14 -14.46
C ALA A 13 0.43 2.61 -14.62
N HIS A 14 1.53 2.10 -15.17
CA HIS A 14 1.75 0.67 -15.31
C HIS A 14 1.94 0.02 -13.93
N LEU A 15 2.77 0.64 -13.09
CA LEU A 15 3.00 0.19 -11.72
C LEU A 15 1.71 0.20 -10.89
N LYS A 16 0.88 1.25 -11.00
CA LYS A 16 -0.44 1.32 -10.36
C LYS A 16 -1.34 0.17 -10.79
N LYS A 17 -1.36 -0.17 -12.09
CA LYS A 17 -2.17 -1.26 -12.62
C LYS A 17 -1.72 -2.61 -12.09
N GLN A 18 -0.41 -2.84 -12.01
CA GLN A 18 0.15 -4.08 -11.44
C GLN A 18 -0.15 -4.19 -9.94
N ALA A 19 0.06 -3.12 -9.16
CA ALA A 19 -0.26 -3.09 -7.75
C ALA A 19 -1.76 -3.36 -7.48
N LYS A 20 -2.65 -2.81 -8.31
CA LYS A 20 -4.10 -3.07 -8.21
C LYS A 20 -4.43 -4.55 -8.41
N LYS A 21 -3.83 -5.21 -9.40
CA LYS A 21 -4.04 -6.65 -9.63
C LYS A 21 -3.56 -7.51 -8.46
N LEU A 22 -2.41 -7.16 -7.88
CA LEU A 22 -1.90 -7.85 -6.69
C LEU A 22 -2.81 -7.65 -5.48
N ALA A 23 -3.31 -6.43 -5.28
CA ALA A 23 -4.26 -6.14 -4.20
C ALA A 23 -5.57 -6.93 -4.37
N GLU A 24 -6.11 -6.99 -5.59
CA GLU A 24 -7.32 -7.75 -5.92
C GLU A 24 -7.13 -9.26 -5.71
N ALA A 25 -5.98 -9.81 -6.11
CA ALA A 25 -5.65 -11.22 -5.87
C ALA A 25 -5.54 -11.56 -4.37
N ASP A 26 -5.18 -10.59 -3.53
CA ASP A 26 -5.09 -10.71 -2.07
C ASP A 26 -6.44 -10.36 -1.38
N GLY A 27 -7.50 -10.07 -2.16
CA GLY A 27 -8.83 -9.71 -1.67
C GLY A 27 -8.91 -8.36 -0.97
N ARG A 28 -7.98 -7.43 -1.26
CA ARG A 28 -7.88 -6.12 -0.58
C ARG A 28 -8.03 -4.96 -1.55
N SER A 29 -8.41 -3.79 -1.02
CA SER A 29 -8.30 -2.53 -1.74
C SER A 29 -6.83 -2.15 -1.93
N LEU A 30 -6.53 -1.37 -2.97
CA LEU A 30 -5.17 -0.88 -3.24
C LEU A 30 -4.56 -0.14 -2.04
N SER A 31 -5.35 0.72 -1.38
CA SER A 31 -4.89 1.49 -0.21
C SER A 31 -4.52 0.58 0.96
N ASN A 32 -5.39 -0.37 1.33
CA ASN A 32 -5.11 -1.30 2.43
C ASN A 32 -3.92 -2.22 2.11
N TRP A 33 -3.80 -2.63 0.85
CA TRP A 33 -2.67 -3.41 0.39
C TRP A 33 -1.36 -2.63 0.51
N LEU A 34 -1.34 -1.34 0.13
CA LEU A 34 -0.19 -0.46 0.31
C LEU A 34 0.15 -0.26 1.79
N THR A 35 -0.85 0.01 2.64
CA THR A 35 -0.65 0.17 4.10
C THR A 35 0.05 -1.04 4.68
N ARG A 36 -0.42 -2.25 4.37
CA ARG A 36 0.20 -3.49 4.85
C ARG A 36 1.62 -3.68 4.30
N LEU A 37 1.87 -3.24 3.06
CA LEU A 37 3.21 -3.31 2.48
C LEU A 37 4.18 -2.40 3.23
N ILE A 38 3.75 -1.19 3.58
CA ILE A 38 4.53 -0.25 4.39
C ILE A 38 4.76 -0.81 5.80
N GLU A 39 3.71 -1.32 6.47
CA GLU A 39 3.82 -1.92 7.81
C GLU A 39 4.84 -3.06 7.83
N ARG A 40 4.76 -3.99 6.86
CA ARG A 40 5.70 -5.10 6.73
C ARG A 40 7.14 -4.64 6.55
N GLU A 41 7.36 -3.59 5.76
CA GLU A 41 8.70 -3.06 5.52
C GLU A 41 9.25 -2.37 6.77
N VAL A 42 8.42 -1.62 7.50
CA VAL A 42 8.79 -1.00 8.78
C VAL A 42 9.11 -2.06 9.83
N GLU A 43 8.28 -3.09 9.98
CA GLU A 43 8.55 -4.20 10.90
C GLU A 43 9.83 -4.95 10.56
N ARG A 44 10.12 -5.12 9.27
CA ARG A 44 11.34 -5.78 8.79
C ARG A 44 12.57 -4.94 9.10
N ALA A 45 12.49 -3.62 8.88
CA ALA A 45 13.56 -2.68 9.21
C ALA A 45 13.81 -2.60 10.72
N ALA A 46 12.76 -2.66 11.55
CA ALA A 46 12.87 -2.62 13.01
C ALA A 46 13.44 -3.91 13.65
N LYS A 47 13.47 -5.02 12.91
CA LYS A 47 14.04 -6.31 13.36
C LYS A 47 15.53 -6.45 13.02
N ASN A 48 16.10 -5.54 12.24
CA ASN A 48 17.53 -5.44 11.93
C ASN A 48 18.17 -4.28 12.71
#